data_AF-A0A258RDY8-F1
#
_entry.id   AF-A0A258RDY8-F1
#
_cell.length_a   1.000
_cell.length_b   1.000
_cell.length_c   1.000
_cell.angle_alpha   90.00
_cell.angle_beta   90.00
_cell.angle_gamma   90.00
#
_symmetry.space_group_name_H-M   'P 1'
#
loop_
_entity.id
_entity.type
_entity.pdbx_description
1 polymer ?
#
loop_
_entity_poly.entity_id
_entity_poly.type
_entity_poly.pdbx_seq_one_letter_code
_entity_poly.pdbx_strand_id
1 'polypeptide(L)'
;MNLMVPISLFDELSETIIKSTGTLDLASGEIRAVEYEDHDLEVDGLPADSEDYEFTSGLLSYKGKEIEFRVDVDPLSGKYSVTPSELLELKGRAAKLFTAPPGA
;
A
#
# COMPACT_ATOMS: atom_id res chain seq x y z
N MET A 1 -11.51 -3.92 16.55
CA MET A 1 -10.56 -2.81 16.34
C MET A 1 -10.38 -2.67 14.84
N ASN A 2 -10.88 -1.61 14.22
CA ASN A 2 -10.64 -1.36 12.80
C ASN A 2 -9.32 -0.60 12.67
N LEU A 3 -8.25 -1.33 12.37
CA LEU A 3 -6.92 -0.78 12.14
C LEU A 3 -6.80 -0.42 10.65
N MET A 4 -7.61 0.53 10.21
CA MET A 4 -7.54 1.10 8.86
C MET A 4 -6.56 2.27 8.91
N VAL A 5 -5.50 2.20 8.12
CA VAL A 5 -4.46 3.24 8.08
C VAL A 5 -4.31 3.77 6.65
N PRO A 6 -4.23 5.10 6.47
CA PRO A 6 -3.94 5.66 5.17
C PRO A 6 -2.49 5.30 4.78
N ILE A 7 -2.32 4.89 3.54
CA ILE A 7 -1.04 4.55 2.93
C ILE A 7 -0.93 5.26 1.59
N SER A 8 0.29 5.49 1.15
CA SER A 8 0.57 5.86 -0.24
C SER A 8 1.03 4.63 -0.99
N LEU A 9 0.69 4.54 -2.25
CA LEU A 9 1.00 3.46 -3.16
C LEU A 9 1.76 4.05 -4.35
N PHE A 10 2.73 3.28 -4.81
CA PHE A 10 3.59 3.64 -5.92
C PHE A 10 3.64 2.42 -6.85
N ASP A 11 2.90 2.49 -7.94
CA ASP A 11 2.99 1.52 -9.01
C ASP A 11 4.22 1.90 -9.85
N GLU A 12 5.27 1.09 -9.79
CA GLU A 12 6.50 1.29 -10.55
C GLU A 12 6.39 0.55 -11.89
N LEU A 13 6.42 1.32 -12.97
CA LEU A 13 6.53 0.84 -14.34
C LEU A 13 7.93 1.13 -14.86
N SER A 14 8.34 0.42 -15.90
CA SER A 14 9.70 0.49 -16.48
C SER A 14 10.17 1.92 -16.80
N GLU A 15 9.26 2.82 -17.18
CA GLU A 15 9.59 4.21 -17.53
C GLU A 15 8.90 5.27 -16.66
N THR A 16 7.94 4.91 -15.80
CA THR A 16 7.09 5.87 -15.07
C THR A 16 6.64 5.31 -13.74
N ILE A 17 6.41 6.19 -12.75
CA ILE A 17 5.87 5.81 -11.45
C ILE A 17 4.51 6.48 -11.29
N ILE A 18 3.47 5.67 -11.11
CA ILE A 18 2.12 6.14 -10.83
C ILE A 18 1.92 6.20 -9.33
N LYS A 19 1.47 7.34 -8.83
CA LYS A 19 1.18 7.55 -7.41
C LYS A 19 -0.31 7.37 -7.16
N SER A 20 -0.59 6.62 -6.12
CA SER A 20 -1.94 6.43 -5.62
C SER A 20 -1.95 6.51 -4.09
N THR A 21 -3.13 6.76 -3.54
CA THR A 21 -3.37 6.78 -2.09
C THR A 21 -4.40 5.72 -1.78
N GLY A 22 -4.29 5.08 -0.62
CA GLY A 22 -5.18 4.00 -0.26
C GLY A 22 -5.33 3.85 1.24
N THR A 23 -6.23 2.99 1.66
CA THR A 23 -6.42 2.62 3.06
C THR A 23 -6.11 1.14 3.25
N LEU A 24 -5.03 0.85 3.98
CA LEU A 24 -4.66 -0.52 4.33
C LEU A 24 -5.44 -0.98 5.56
N ASP A 25 -6.13 -2.10 5.43
CA ASP A 25 -6.69 -2.82 6.58
C ASP A 25 -5.60 -3.69 7.19
N LEU A 26 -5.07 -3.28 8.35
CA LEU A 26 -4.07 -4.08 9.04
C LEU A 26 -4.67 -5.39 9.56
N ALA A 27 -5.97 -5.59 9.71
CA ALA A 27 -6.48 -6.89 10.17
C ALA A 27 -6.31 -7.97 9.08
N SER A 28 -6.73 -7.67 7.84
CA SER A 28 -6.73 -8.61 6.70
C SER A 28 -5.52 -8.46 5.76
N GLY A 29 -4.93 -7.28 5.67
CA GLY A 29 -3.95 -6.93 4.64
C GLY A 29 -4.56 -6.48 3.31
N GLU A 30 -5.89 -6.31 3.24
CA GLU A 30 -6.55 -5.77 2.04
C GLU A 30 -6.37 -4.25 2.00
N ILE A 31 -6.08 -3.71 0.82
CA ILE A 31 -6.03 -2.27 0.58
C ILE A 31 -7.30 -1.86 -0.14
N ARG A 32 -7.95 -0.81 0.37
CA ARG A 32 -9.26 -0.33 -0.08
C ARG A 32 -9.21 1.17 -0.33
N ALA A 33 -10.19 1.68 -1.05
CA ALA A 33 -10.29 3.10 -1.41
C ALA A 33 -9.00 3.61 -2.05
N VAL A 34 -8.52 2.89 -3.07
CA VAL A 34 -7.35 3.31 -3.85
C VAL A 34 -7.78 4.43 -4.78
N GLU A 35 -7.17 5.60 -4.63
CA GLU A 35 -7.39 6.79 -5.43
C GLU A 35 -6.07 7.20 -6.06
N TYR A 36 -6.04 7.24 -7.39
CA TYR A 36 -4.87 7.61 -8.18
C TYR A 36 -4.81 9.12 -8.35
N GLU A 37 -3.60 9.70 -8.30
CA GLU A 37 -3.44 11.16 -8.47
C GLU A 37 -3.52 11.59 -9.94
N ASP A 38 -2.90 10.84 -10.85
CA ASP A 38 -2.75 11.22 -12.27
C ASP A 38 -3.06 10.05 -13.22
N HIS A 39 -3.83 9.05 -12.76
CA HIS A 39 -4.11 7.83 -13.53
C HIS A 39 -5.60 7.48 -13.47
N ASP A 40 -6.24 7.39 -14.64
CA ASP A 40 -7.67 7.15 -14.74
C ASP A 40 -7.94 5.67 -15.05
N LEU A 41 -8.36 4.90 -14.05
CA LEU A 41 -8.59 3.46 -14.19
C LEU A 41 -9.64 3.11 -15.25
N GLU A 42 -10.59 4.00 -15.53
CA GLU A 42 -11.64 3.76 -16.52
C GLU A 42 -11.14 3.94 -17.96
N VAL A 43 -10.09 4.75 -18.14
CA VAL A 43 -9.54 5.12 -19.46
C VAL A 43 -8.26 4.33 -19.76
N ASP A 44 -7.32 4.29 -18.82
CA ASP A 44 -6.00 3.67 -18.97
C ASP A 44 -5.93 2.25 -18.37
N GLY A 45 -6.95 1.83 -17.62
CA GLY A 45 -6.97 0.51 -16.98
C GLY A 45 -6.09 0.45 -15.72
N LEU A 46 -5.86 -0.75 -15.20
CA LEU A 46 -5.02 -0.96 -14.02
C LEU A 46 -3.54 -0.89 -14.40
N PRO A 47 -2.68 -0.19 -13.63
CA PRO A 47 -1.23 -0.20 -13.87
C PRO A 47 -0.67 -1.61 -13.94
N ALA A 48 -1.18 -2.51 -13.10
CA ALA A 48 -0.77 -3.91 -13.01
C ALA A 48 -1.18 -4.79 -14.22
N ASP A 49 -2.03 -4.30 -15.13
CA ASP A 49 -2.35 -4.97 -16.39
C ASP A 49 -1.36 -4.58 -17.51
N SER A 50 -0.62 -3.49 -17.32
CA SER A 50 0.35 -3.00 -18.29
C SER A 50 1.56 -3.94 -18.41
N GLU A 51 2.08 -4.11 -19.63
CA GLU A 51 3.29 -4.91 -19.89
C GLU A 51 4.55 -4.27 -19.27
N ASP A 52 4.51 -2.96 -19.05
CA ASP A 52 5.61 -2.19 -18.46
C ASP A 52 5.60 -2.23 -16.92
N TYR A 53 4.59 -2.85 -16.30
CA TYR A 53 4.49 -2.96 -14.84
C TYR A 53 5.61 -3.83 -14.26
N GLU A 54 6.34 -3.28 -13.29
CA GLU A 54 7.36 -4.04 -12.56
C GLU A 54 6.85 -4.51 -11.19
N PHE A 55 6.40 -3.58 -10.35
CA PHE A 55 5.88 -3.89 -9.01
C PHE A 55 5.16 -2.69 -8.38
N THR A 56 4.37 -2.96 -7.34
CA THR A 56 3.79 -1.92 -6.49
C THR A 56 4.43 -1.91 -5.11
N SER A 57 4.82 -0.74 -4.65
CA SER A 57 5.25 -0.52 -3.27
C SER A 57 4.25 0.35 -2.53
N GLY A 58 4.14 0.12 -1.23
CA GLY A 58 3.29 0.86 -0.32
C GLY A 58 4.12 1.56 0.76
N LEU A 59 3.72 2.76 1.13
CA LEU A 59 4.35 3.57 2.18
C LEU A 59 3.32 3.87 3.27
N LEU A 60 3.60 3.39 4.48
CA LEU A 60 2.82 3.68 5.67
C LEU A 60 3.56 4.73 6.49
N SER A 61 2.95 5.91 6.63
CA SER A 61 3.47 6.95 7.53
C SER A 61 2.69 6.95 8.84
N TYR A 62 3.38 6.75 9.96
CA TYR A 62 2.79 6.75 11.29
C TYR A 62 3.69 7.46 12.32
N LYS A 63 3.18 8.54 12.92
CA LYS A 63 3.89 9.35 13.94
C LYS A 63 5.31 9.78 13.53
N GLY A 64 5.49 10.16 12.26
CA GLY A 64 6.80 10.58 11.74
C GLY A 64 7.77 9.42 11.48
N LYS A 65 7.27 8.18 11.46
CA LYS A 65 7.99 7.02 10.94
C LYS A 65 7.35 6.55 9.65
N GLU A 66 8.18 6.27 8.67
CA GLU A 66 7.77 5.78 7.37
C GLU A 66 8.18 4.31 7.26
N ILE A 67 7.25 3.47 6.82
CA ILE A 67 7.48 2.05 6.60
C ILE A 67 7.09 1.75 5.16
N GLU A 68 8.09 1.43 4.36
CA GLU A 68 7.91 0.88 3.02
C GLU A 68 7.62 -0.62 3.12
N PHE A 69 6.69 -1.08 2.29
CA PHE A 69 6.28 -2.46 2.22
C PHE A 69 5.90 -2.84 0.79
N ARG A 70 6.02 -4.11 0.44
CA ARG A 70 5.62 -4.58 -0.89
C ARG A 70 4.12 -4.83 -0.95
N VAL A 71 3.50 -4.37 -2.04
CA VAL A 71 2.09 -4.61 -2.32
C VAL A 71 1.98 -5.60 -3.48
N ASP A 72 1.10 -6.56 -3.29
CA ASP A 72 0.69 -7.51 -4.31
C ASP A 72 -0.59 -6.98 -4.96
N VAL A 73 -0.61 -6.97 -6.29
CA VAL A 73 -1.77 -6.53 -7.06
C VAL A 73 -2.27 -7.74 -7.83
N ASP A 74 -3.54 -8.07 -7.62
CA ASP A 74 -4.20 -9.10 -8.39
C ASP A 74 -4.72 -8.49 -9.71
N PRO A 75 -4.10 -8.78 -10.87
CA PRO A 75 -4.48 -8.16 -12.14
C PRO A 75 -5.88 -8.56 -12.61
N LEU A 76 -6.38 -9.72 -12.16
CA LEU A 76 -7.71 -10.22 -12.51
C LEU A 76 -8.83 -9.45 -11.80
N SER A 77 -8.60 -9.00 -10.57
CA SER A 77 -9.60 -8.33 -9.73
C SER A 77 -9.28 -6.85 -9.45
N GLY A 78 -8.09 -6.37 -9.80
CA GLY A 78 -7.60 -5.03 -9.51
C GLY A 78 -7.42 -4.75 -8.02
N LYS A 79 -7.30 -5.80 -7.22
CA LYS A 79 -7.22 -5.67 -5.76
C LYS A 79 -5.78 -5.59 -5.29
N TYR A 80 -5.53 -4.58 -4.49
CA TYR A 80 -4.27 -4.35 -3.81
C TYR A 80 -4.31 -5.07 -2.46
N SER A 81 -3.32 -5.91 -2.19
CA SER A 81 -3.21 -6.66 -0.95
C SER A 81 -1.75 -6.74 -0.52
N VAL A 82 -1.50 -6.83 0.77
CA VAL A 82 -0.15 -7.13 1.28
C VAL A 82 -0.02 -8.60 1.60
N THR A 83 1.18 -9.15 1.38
CA THR A 83 1.44 -10.55 1.72
C THR A 83 1.31 -10.77 3.25
N PRO A 84 0.96 -11.98 3.71
CA PRO A 84 0.82 -12.26 5.13
C PRO A 84 2.10 -11.98 5.94
N SER A 85 3.26 -12.24 5.34
CA SER A 85 4.57 -11.96 5.94
C SER A 85 4.77 -10.46 6.15
N GLU A 86 4.47 -9.66 5.12
CA GLU A 86 4.61 -8.21 5.18
C GLU A 86 3.61 -7.59 6.17
N LEU A 87 2.37 -8.08 6.17
CA LEU A 87 1.35 -7.69 7.14
C LEU A 87 1.80 -7.96 8.58
N LEU A 88 2.44 -9.11 8.82
CA LEU A 88 2.96 -9.46 10.14
C LEU A 88 4.10 -8.53 10.56
N GLU A 89 4.99 -8.17 9.64
CA GLU A 89 6.05 -7.19 9.88
C GLU A 89 5.47 -5.80 10.15
N LEU A 90 4.53 -5.32 9.34
CA LEU A 90 3.84 -4.05 9.54
C LEU A 90 3.13 -4.02 10.88
N LYS A 91 2.40 -5.07 11.26
CA LYS A 91 1.79 -5.21 12.58
C LYS A 91 2.83 -5.19 13.69
N GLY A 92 3.95 -5.89 13.54
CA GLY A 92 5.00 -5.94 14.55
C GLY A 92 5.68 -4.58 14.75
N ARG A 93 6.04 -3.92 13.65
CA ARG A 93 6.62 -2.57 13.64
C ARG A 93 5.61 -1.57 14.16
N ALA A 94 4.39 -1.56 13.65
CA ALA A 94 3.33 -0.66 14.09
C ALA A 94 2.96 -0.90 15.56
N ALA A 95 2.83 -2.14 16.04
CA ALA A 95 2.60 -2.44 17.45
C ALA A 95 3.70 -1.87 18.34
N LYS A 96 4.97 -1.97 17.94
CA LYS A 96 6.07 -1.27 18.62
C LYS A 96 5.91 0.25 18.59
N LEU A 97 5.40 0.83 17.51
CA LEU A 97 5.14 2.28 17.39
C LEU A 97 3.91 2.74 18.17
N PHE A 98 2.88 1.90 18.29
CA PHE A 98 1.67 2.16 19.07
C PHE A 98 1.93 2.00 20.58
N THR A 99 2.78 1.05 20.96
CA THR A 99 3.13 0.78 22.37
C THR A 99 4.33 1.57 22.87
N ALA A 100 5.13 2.16 21.97
CA ALA A 100 6.20 3.07 22.38
C ALA A 100 5.60 4.34 23.03
N PRO A 101 5.99 4.68 24.28
CA PRO A 101 5.64 5.96 24.85
C PRO A 101 6.18 7.09 23.96
N PRO A 102 5.44 8.20 23.79
CA PRO A 102 5.94 9.34 23.02
C PRO A 102 7.13 9.95 23.77
N GLY A 103 8.34 9.66 23.29
CA GLY A 103 9.59 10.28 23.75
C GLY A 103 10.12 9.75 25.08
N ALA A 104 11.35 9.29 25.06
CA ALA A 104 12.29 9.40 26.18
C ALA A 104 13.39 10.37 25.74
#